data_AF-A0A960H542-F1
#
_entry.id   AF-A0A960H542-F1
#
_cell.length_a   1.000
_cell.length_b   1.000
_cell.length_c   1.000
_cell.angle_alpha   90.00
_cell.angle_beta   90.00
_cell.angle_gamma   90.00
#
_symmetry.space_group_name_H-M   'P 1'
#
loop_
_entity.id
_entity.type
_entity.pdbx_description
1 polymer ?
#
loop_
_entity_poly.entity_id
_entity_poly.type
_entity_poly.pdbx_seq_one_letter_code
_entity_poly.pdbx_strand_id
1 'polypeptide(L)'
;MTDTDLLHGPLESQHRELGATFAPFGGWLMPVSYAGTVSEHNATRETVGLFDVSHLGKALVTGPGAAEFVNSALTNDLRRIG
;
A
#
# COMPACT_ATOMS: atom_id res chain seq x y z
N MET A 1 -20.42 -6.99 7.45
CA MET A 1 -19.06 -7.43 7.84
C MET A 1 -18.88 -7.03 9.29
N THR A 2 -18.91 -8.00 10.19
CA THR A 2 -18.42 -7.82 11.55
C THR A 2 -16.90 -7.61 11.49
N ASP A 3 -16.33 -6.86 12.44
CA ASP A 3 -14.91 -6.48 12.55
C ASP A 3 -13.91 -7.66 12.60
N THR A 4 -14.39 -8.90 12.48
CA THR A 4 -13.70 -10.14 12.83
C THR A 4 -12.88 -10.75 11.68
N ASP A 5 -13.06 -10.31 10.43
CA ASP A 5 -12.44 -10.95 9.25
C ASP A 5 -11.52 -9.99 8.46
N LEU A 6 -10.75 -9.15 9.15
CA LEU A 6 -9.77 -8.28 8.47
C LEU A 6 -8.52 -9.06 8.06
N LEU A 7 -7.98 -8.73 6.90
CA LEU A 7 -6.67 -9.21 6.46
C LEU A 7 -5.55 -8.48 7.22
N HIS A 8 -4.49 -9.23 7.53
CA HIS A 8 -3.38 -8.75 8.34
C HIS A 8 -2.10 -8.65 7.50
N GLY A 9 -1.43 -7.50 7.57
CA GLY A 9 -0.21 -7.24 6.82
C GLY A 9 1.02 -7.98 7.39
N PRO A 10 2.06 -8.19 6.56
CA PRO A 10 3.27 -8.91 6.99
C PRO A 10 4.08 -8.19 8.07
N LEU A 11 3.82 -6.90 8.30
CA LEU A 11 4.53 -6.05 9.27
C LEU A 11 3.66 -5.66 10.48
N GLU A 12 2.52 -6.32 10.70
CA GLU A 12 1.59 -5.94 11.77
C GLU A 12 2.24 -5.94 13.16
N SER A 13 3.06 -6.95 13.48
CA SER A 13 3.71 -7.03 14.79
C SER A 13 4.63 -5.83 15.03
N GLN A 14 5.39 -5.42 14.02
CA GLN A 14 6.26 -4.24 14.10
C GLN A 14 5.43 -2.96 14.28
N HIS A 15 4.29 -2.85 13.59
CA HIS A 15 3.39 -1.71 13.77
C HIS A 15 2.84 -1.62 15.19
N ARG A 16 2.48 -2.75 15.79
CA ARG A 16 2.02 -2.83 17.19
C ARG A 16 3.12 -2.43 18.17
N GLU A 17 4.34 -2.93 17.98
CA GLU A 17 5.51 -2.59 18.81
C GLU A 17 5.85 -1.10 18.74
N LEU A 18 5.68 -0.47 17.57
CA LEU A 18 5.89 0.97 17.36
C LEU A 18 4.70 1.83 17.82
N GLY A 19 3.64 1.24 18.39
CA GLY A 19 2.52 1.98 18.96
C GLY A 19 1.53 2.52 17.93
N ALA A 20 1.42 1.89 16.76
CA ALA A 20 0.44 2.29 15.75
C ALA A 20 -0.99 2.20 16.28
N THR A 21 -1.81 3.19 15.93
CA THR A 21 -3.27 3.11 15.96
C THR A 21 -3.73 2.44 14.67
N PHE A 22 -4.73 1.55 14.76
CA PHE A 22 -5.21 0.75 13.63
C PHE A 22 -6.66 1.07 13.28
N ALA A 23 -7.00 0.92 12.00
CA ALA A 23 -8.37 0.96 11.51
C ALA A 23 -8.59 0.01 10.33
N PRO A 24 -9.84 -0.44 10.08
CA PRO A 24 -10.17 -1.19 8.89
C PRO A 24 -10.09 -0.30 7.64
N PHE A 25 -9.37 -0.77 6.62
CA PHE A 25 -9.27 -0.12 5.32
C PHE A 25 -9.22 -1.16 4.19
N GLY A 26 -10.18 -1.12 3.26
CA GLY A 26 -10.18 -2.00 2.09
C GLY A 26 -10.17 -3.51 2.41
N GLY A 27 -10.70 -3.92 3.57
CA GLY A 27 -10.65 -5.30 4.06
C GLY A 27 -9.38 -5.67 4.82
N TRP A 28 -8.46 -4.73 5.06
CA TRP A 28 -7.23 -4.93 5.83
C TRP A 28 -7.28 -4.18 7.16
N LEU A 29 -6.62 -4.72 8.19
CA LEU A 29 -6.29 -4.00 9.41
C LEU A 29 -4.99 -3.20 9.18
N MET A 30 -5.10 -1.88 9.07
CA MET A 30 -3.99 -1.01 8.64
C MET A 30 -3.56 -0.04 9.74
N PRO A 31 -2.25 0.26 9.88
CA PRO A 31 -1.79 1.35 10.73
C PRO A 31 -2.22 2.71 10.15
N VAL A 32 -2.80 3.56 10.99
CA VAL A 32 -3.31 4.90 10.62
C VAL A 32 -2.35 6.01 11.06
N SER A 33 -1.71 5.85 12.21
CA SER A 33 -0.83 6.85 12.82
C SER A 33 -0.03 6.22 13.97
N TYR A 34 1.21 6.66 14.15
CA TYR A 34 2.14 6.31 15.22
C TYR A 34 2.39 7.49 16.18
N ALA A 35 2.64 8.68 15.64
CA ALA A 35 2.95 9.91 16.39
C ALA A 35 2.00 11.08 16.09
N GLY A 36 1.07 10.89 15.15
CA GLY A 36 0.02 11.83 14.77
C GLY A 36 0.12 12.22 13.30
N THR A 37 -1.02 12.21 12.60
CA THR A 37 -1.08 12.39 11.14
C THR A 37 -0.41 13.67 10.65
N VAL A 38 -0.54 14.79 11.36
CA VAL A 38 0.11 16.07 10.98
C VAL A 38 1.63 15.98 11.13
N SER A 39 2.11 15.37 12.22
CA SER A 39 3.55 15.19 12.44
C SER A 39 4.17 14.28 11.38
N GLU A 40 3.50 13.18 11.04
CA GLU A 40 3.95 12.23 10.01
C GLU A 40 3.92 12.83 8.60
N HIS A 41 2.89 13.64 8.30
CA HIS A 41 2.83 14.43 7.07
C HIS A 41 4.04 15.36 6.95
N ASN A 42 4.30 16.15 7.99
CA ASN A 42 5.42 17.10 8.01
C ASN A 42 6.76 16.37 7.92
N ALA A 43 6.95 15.25 8.62
CA ALA A 43 8.16 14.43 8.51
C ALA A 43 8.40 13.97 7.07
N THR A 44 7.35 13.53 6.36
CA THR A 44 7.43 13.12 4.95
C THR A 44 7.78 14.29 4.02
N ARG A 45 7.28 15.49 4.32
CA ARG A 45 7.53 16.71 3.52
C ARG A 45 8.93 17.28 3.72
N GLU A 46 9.36 17.33 4.97
CA GLU A 46 10.56 18.09 5.37
C GLU A 46 11.78 17.19 5.57
N THR A 47 11.62 15.86 5.66
CA THR A 47 12.73 14.93 5.88
C THR A 47 12.50 13.58 5.19
N VAL A 48 11.90 12.61 5.88
CA VAL A 48 11.66 11.25 5.37
C VAL A 48 10.40 10.67 5.99
N GLY A 49 9.62 9.95 5.18
CA GLY A 49 8.49 9.14 5.62
C GLY A 49 8.64 7.69 5.17
N LEU A 50 8.27 6.73 6.02
CA LEU A 50 8.22 5.31 5.70
C LEU A 50 6.78 4.83 5.77
N PHE A 51 6.32 4.15 4.72
CA PHE A 51 4.94 3.68 4.60
C PHE A 51 4.91 2.18 4.32
N ASP A 52 4.07 1.44 5.05
CA ASP A 52 3.74 0.07 4.70
C ASP A 52 2.56 0.02 3.71
N VAL A 53 2.87 -0.19 2.45
CA VAL A 53 1.89 -0.34 1.36
C VAL A 53 1.71 -1.79 0.93
N SER A 54 2.05 -2.75 1.80
CA SER A 54 2.02 -4.18 1.46
C SER A 54 0.64 -4.73 1.10
N HIS A 55 -0.43 -4.04 1.54
CA HIS A 55 -1.82 -4.34 1.21
C HIS A 55 -2.18 -4.12 -0.28
N LEU A 56 -1.31 -3.43 -1.04
CA LEU A 56 -1.53 -3.23 -2.48
C LEU A 56 -1.39 -4.54 -3.25
N GLY A 57 -2.38 -4.81 -4.10
CA GLY A 57 -2.38 -5.93 -5.03
C GLY A 57 -1.21 -5.84 -6.00
N LYS A 58 -0.58 -6.98 -6.27
CA LYS A 58 0.55 -7.11 -7.21
C LYS A 58 0.18 -8.16 -8.25
N ALA A 59 0.36 -7.83 -9.53
CA ALA A 59 0.16 -8.75 -10.64
C ALA A 59 1.39 -8.72 -11.54
N LEU A 60 1.89 -9.90 -11.92
CA LEU A 60 3.01 -10.06 -12.84
C LEU A 60 2.48 -10.59 -14.17
N VAL A 61 2.77 -9.87 -15.27
CA VAL A 61 2.39 -10.25 -16.63
C VAL A 61 3.68 -10.50 -17.43
N THR A 62 3.82 -11.69 -18.02
CA THR A 62 5.05 -12.10 -18.72
C THR A 62 4.75 -12.90 -19.98
N GLY A 63 5.73 -12.97 -20.89
CA GLY A 63 5.65 -13.70 -22.15
C GLY A 63 5.51 -12.80 -23.38
N PRO A 64 5.57 -13.38 -24.60
CA PRO A 64 5.36 -12.63 -25.83
C PRO A 64 4.00 -11.92 -25.83
N GLY A 65 3.97 -10.63 -26.18
CA GLY A 65 2.74 -9.85 -26.22
C GLY A 65 2.29 -9.25 -24.87
N ALA A 66 3.08 -9.39 -23.79
CA ALA A 66 2.69 -8.90 -22.46
C ALA A 66 2.43 -7.39 -22.43
N ALA A 67 3.28 -6.60 -23.09
CA ALA A 67 3.12 -5.15 -23.14
C ALA A 67 1.86 -4.75 -23.92
N GLU A 68 1.60 -5.41 -25.05
CA GLU A 68 0.41 -5.21 -25.88
C GLU A 68 -0.87 -5.55 -25.13
N PHE A 69 -0.86 -6.66 -24.38
CA PHE A 69 -1.99 -7.03 -23.53
C PHE A 69 -2.27 -5.95 -22.47
N VAL A 70 -1.26 -5.49 -21.74
CA VAL A 70 -1.46 -4.44 -20.73
C VAL A 70 -1.91 -3.12 -21.36
N ASN A 71 -1.35 -2.74 -22.52
CA ASN A 71 -1.78 -1.58 -23.30
C ASN A 71 -3.23 -1.69 -23.82
N SER A 72 -3.75 -2.90 -24.02
CA SER A 72 -5.15 -3.09 -24.40
C SER A 72 -6.13 -2.91 -23.23
N ALA A 73 -5.65 -3.02 -21.99
CA ALA A 73 -6.47 -3.00 -20.78
C ALA A 73 -6.38 -1.69 -19.99
N LEU A 74 -5.28 -0.95 -20.10
CA LEU A 74 -5.02 0.29 -19.36
C LEU A 74 -5.04 1.52 -20.28
N THR A 75 -5.31 2.69 -19.71
CA THR A 75 -5.49 3.94 -20.47
C THR A 75 -4.17 4.63 -20.86
N ASN A 76 -3.08 4.33 -20.17
CA ASN A 76 -1.77 4.91 -20.45
C ASN A 76 -0.93 3.95 -21.31
N ASP A 77 0.03 4.50 -22.06
CA ASP A 77 0.83 3.73 -23.02
C ASP A 77 2.19 3.31 -22.44
N LEU A 78 2.36 2.01 -22.21
CA LEU A 78 3.62 1.42 -21.74
C LEU A 78 4.79 1.67 -22.68
N ARG A 79 4.57 1.91 -23.98
CA ARG A 79 5.64 2.24 -24.94
C ARG A 79 6.32 3.57 -24.65
N ARG A 80 5.76 4.37 -23.73
CA ARG A 80 6.32 5.64 -23.26
C ARG A 80 7.19 5.48 -22.00
N ILE A 81 7.25 4.28 -21.45
CA ILE A 81 8.13 3.93 -20.33
C ILE A 81 9.42 3.34 -20.94
N GLY A 82 10.56 3.97 -20.62
CA GLY A 82 11.89 3.59 -21.13
C GLY A 82 12.57 2.52 -20.28
#